data_AF-A0A9P9D4D1-F1
#
_entry.id   AF-A0A9P9D4D1-F1
#
_cell.length_a   1.000
_cell.length_b   1.000
_cell.length_c   1.000
_cell.angle_alpha   90.00
_cell.angle_beta   90.00
_cell.angle_gamma   90.00
#
_symmetry.space_group_name_H-M   'P 1'
#
loop_
_entity.id
_entity.type
_entity.pdbx_description
1 polymer ?
#
loop_
_entity_poly.entity_id
_entity_poly.type
_entity_poly.pdbx_seq_one_letter_code
_entity_poly.pdbx_strand_id
1 'polypeptide(L)'
;MYRRRRPILGAALLVGASRSAARNEVEKQAQRSAETQMAAERAVDKSRREEEERERRTQLAIDEAIARERSRAQNADRAPPNFKDAPTGHGTAYQIGQASPYVSYGQSVGEKQGANIRYCPNCAYVCALEDKFCSRCGQKQLAD
;
A
#
# COMPACT_ATOMS: atom_id res chain seq x y z
N MET A 1 -32.76 -52.60 -71.03
CA MET A 1 -32.77 -52.34 -69.57
C MET A 1 -32.34 -50.90 -69.31
N TYR A 2 -33.26 -49.99 -69.01
CA TYR A 2 -32.98 -48.55 -68.86
C TYR A 2 -32.37 -48.25 -67.48
N ARG A 3 -31.10 -47.80 -67.45
CA ARG A 3 -30.47 -47.23 -66.24
C ARG A 3 -31.03 -45.83 -65.97
N ARG A 4 -32.00 -45.72 -65.05
CA ARG A 4 -32.48 -44.43 -64.54
C ARG A 4 -31.43 -43.82 -63.62
N ARG A 5 -30.70 -42.80 -64.10
CA ARG A 5 -29.99 -41.86 -63.24
C ARG A 5 -31.03 -40.97 -62.58
N ARG A 6 -31.18 -41.05 -61.26
CA ARG A 6 -31.96 -40.08 -60.48
C ARG A 6 -31.03 -38.91 -60.13
N PRO A 7 -31.30 -37.67 -60.57
CA PRO A 7 -30.65 -36.52 -59.97
C PRO A 7 -31.17 -36.38 -58.54
N ILE A 8 -30.26 -36.34 -57.58
CA ILE A 8 -30.59 -36.07 -56.18
C ILE A 8 -30.97 -34.59 -56.14
N LEU A 9 -32.28 -34.35 -56.18
CA LEU A 9 -32.87 -33.02 -56.06
C LEU A 9 -32.45 -32.41 -54.72
N GLY A 10 -31.93 -31.19 -54.81
CA GLY A 10 -31.21 -30.50 -53.75
C GLY A 10 -32.02 -30.26 -52.48
N ALA A 11 -31.36 -30.42 -51.34
CA ALA A 11 -31.82 -29.92 -50.06
C ALA A 11 -31.65 -28.39 -50.05
N ALA A 12 -32.76 -27.66 -50.19
CA ALA A 12 -32.77 -26.22 -49.97
C ALA A 12 -32.62 -25.94 -48.48
N LEU A 13 -31.46 -25.38 -48.09
CA LEU A 13 -31.23 -24.86 -46.75
C LEU A 13 -32.07 -23.59 -46.53
N LEU A 14 -33.24 -23.73 -45.91
CA LEU A 14 -34.04 -22.61 -45.39
C LEU A 14 -33.37 -22.04 -44.12
N VAL A 15 -32.28 -21.30 -44.29
CA VAL A 15 -31.59 -20.57 -43.21
C VAL A 15 -31.98 -19.09 -43.32
N GLY A 16 -33.20 -18.75 -42.90
CA GLY A 16 -33.71 -17.38 -43.04
C GLY A 16 -34.47 -16.89 -41.82
N ALA A 17 -35.53 -17.59 -41.42
CA ALA A 17 -36.49 -17.04 -40.46
C ALA A 17 -36.08 -17.18 -38.98
N SER A 18 -35.27 -18.18 -38.61
CA SER A 18 -34.89 -18.40 -37.20
C SER A 18 -33.68 -17.57 -36.74
N ARG A 19 -32.90 -16.99 -37.67
CA ARG A 19 -31.70 -16.21 -37.36
C ARG A 19 -31.99 -14.75 -36.98
N SER A 20 -33.11 -14.19 -37.42
CA SER A 20 -33.45 -12.77 -37.20
C SER A 20 -33.92 -12.51 -35.76
N ALA A 21 -34.75 -13.38 -35.19
CA ALA A 21 -35.17 -13.26 -33.78
C ALA A 21 -33.99 -13.44 -32.81
N ALA A 22 -33.14 -14.45 -33.06
CA ALA A 22 -31.94 -14.70 -32.25
C ALA A 22 -30.95 -13.53 -32.29
N ARG A 23 -30.83 -12.80 -33.41
CA ARG A 23 -29.96 -11.62 -33.51
C ARG A 23 -30.50 -10.41 -32.76
N ASN A 24 -31.82 -10.19 -32.78
CA ASN A 24 -32.42 -9.04 -32.08
C ASN A 24 -32.25 -9.14 -30.56
N GLU A 25 -32.42 -10.34 -29.99
CA GLU A 25 -32.17 -10.58 -28.57
C GLU A 25 -30.69 -10.40 -28.20
N VAL A 26 -29.77 -10.92 -29.03
CA VAL A 26 -28.33 -10.73 -28.83
C VAL A 26 -27.90 -9.27 -28.97
N GLU A 27 -28.47 -8.53 -29.92
CA GLU A 27 -28.19 -7.12 -30.13
C GLU A 27 -28.71 -6.26 -28.97
N LYS A 28 -29.89 -6.60 -28.43
CA LYS A 28 -30.42 -5.97 -27.22
C LYS A 28 -29.58 -6.28 -25.99
N GLN A 29 -29.04 -7.49 -25.89
CA GLN A 29 -28.11 -7.87 -24.82
C GLN A 29 -26.76 -7.14 -24.96
N ALA A 30 -26.26 -6.98 -26.19
CA ALA A 30 -25.04 -6.23 -26.50
C ALA A 30 -25.20 -4.73 -26.21
N GLN A 31 -26.37 -4.14 -26.48
CA GLN A 31 -26.65 -2.74 -26.13
C GLN A 31 -26.62 -2.53 -24.62
N ARG A 32 -27.24 -3.43 -23.85
CA ARG A 32 -27.22 -3.36 -22.38
C ARG A 32 -25.81 -3.55 -21.83
N SER A 33 -25.05 -4.51 -22.35
CA SER A 33 -23.68 -4.71 -21.89
C SER A 33 -22.80 -3.51 -22.23
N ALA A 34 -22.94 -2.93 -23.43
CA ALA A 34 -22.24 -1.71 -23.81
C ALA A 34 -22.61 -0.52 -22.91
N GLU A 35 -23.89 -0.35 -22.56
CA GLU A 35 -24.33 0.70 -21.65
C GLU A 35 -23.75 0.51 -20.24
N THR A 36 -23.75 -0.72 -19.71
CA THR A 36 -23.12 -1.01 -18.42
C THR A 36 -21.60 -0.81 -18.45
N GLN A 37 -20.94 -1.13 -19.56
CA GLN A 37 -19.50 -0.92 -19.73
C GLN A 37 -19.17 0.57 -19.76
N MET A 38 -19.91 1.37 -20.51
CA MET A 38 -19.73 2.83 -20.54
C MET A 38 -20.03 3.49 -19.19
N ALA A 39 -21.04 3.01 -18.46
CA ALA A 39 -21.35 3.49 -17.11
C ALA A 39 -20.23 3.12 -16.12
N ALA A 40 -19.69 1.91 -16.19
CA ALA A 40 -18.58 1.47 -15.37
C ALA A 40 -17.31 2.28 -15.64
N GLU A 41 -16.98 2.53 -16.91
CA GLU A 41 -15.81 3.34 -17.29
C GLU A 41 -15.92 4.77 -16.76
N ARG A 42 -17.08 5.41 -16.89
CA ARG A 42 -17.33 6.75 -16.32
C ARG A 42 -17.22 6.76 -14.79
N ALA A 43 -17.65 5.69 -14.13
CA ALA A 43 -17.55 5.57 -12.67
C ALA A 43 -16.09 5.43 -12.20
N VAL A 44 -15.28 4.65 -12.93
CA VAL A 44 -13.84 4.51 -12.66
C VAL A 44 -13.13 5.85 -12.86
N ASP A 45 -13.42 6.54 -13.96
CA ASP A 45 -12.82 7.85 -14.24
C ASP A 45 -13.17 8.91 -13.18
N LYS A 46 -14.42 8.92 -12.69
CA LYS A 46 -14.83 9.79 -11.59
C LYS A 46 -14.08 9.46 -10.30
N SER A 47 -13.97 8.17 -9.98
CA SER A 47 -13.29 7.70 -8.77
C SER A 47 -11.81 8.09 -8.80
N ARG A 48 -11.13 7.95 -9.95
CA ARG A 48 -9.74 8.37 -10.12
C ARG A 48 -9.53 9.86 -9.84
N ARG A 49 -10.42 10.73 -10.35
CA ARG A 49 -10.31 12.19 -10.11
C ARG A 49 -10.54 12.54 -8.63
N GLU A 50 -11.50 11.88 -7.99
CA GLU A 50 -11.78 12.10 -6.56
C GLU A 50 -10.62 11.60 -5.67
N GLU A 51 -9.97 10.50 -6.06
CA GLU A 51 -8.77 9.98 -5.39
C GLU A 51 -7.59 10.93 -5.55
N GLU A 52 -7.31 11.42 -6.76
CA GLU A 52 -6.26 12.42 -7.01
C GLU A 52 -6.49 13.71 -6.18
N GLU A 53 -7.74 14.16 -6.05
CA GLU A 53 -8.08 15.32 -5.22
C GLU A 53 -7.88 15.03 -3.73
N ARG A 54 -8.25 13.83 -3.27
CA ARG A 54 -8.01 13.39 -1.90
C ARG A 54 -6.51 13.33 -1.59
N GLU A 55 -5.72 12.75 -2.48
CA GLU A 55 -4.26 12.68 -2.36
C GLU A 55 -3.66 14.09 -2.27
N ARG A 56 -4.06 15.00 -3.18
CA ARG A 56 -3.62 16.41 -3.12
C ARG A 56 -3.98 17.05 -1.78
N ARG A 57 -5.18 16.85 -1.28
CA ARG A 57 -5.61 17.37 0.02
C ARG A 57 -4.79 16.79 1.17
N THR A 58 -4.49 15.50 1.14
CA THR A 58 -3.64 14.86 2.16
C THR A 58 -2.21 15.39 2.11
N GLN A 59 -1.66 15.61 0.92
CA GLN A 59 -0.31 16.14 0.75
C GLN A 59 -0.20 17.55 1.32
N LEU A 60 -1.18 18.43 1.03
CA LEU A 60 -1.20 19.77 1.58
C LEU A 60 -1.31 19.78 3.11
N ALA A 61 -2.08 18.86 3.69
CA ALA A 61 -2.20 18.74 5.14
C ALA A 61 -0.88 18.29 5.80
N ILE A 62 -0.14 17.38 5.16
CA ILE A 62 1.20 16.96 5.62
C ILE A 62 2.18 18.13 5.55
N ASP A 63 2.21 18.84 4.41
CA ASP A 63 3.12 19.98 4.21
C ASP A 63 2.83 21.10 5.23
N GLU A 64 1.56 21.38 5.52
CA GLU A 64 1.16 22.34 6.55
C GLU A 64 1.61 21.89 7.95
N ALA A 65 1.46 20.61 8.29
CA ALA A 65 1.90 20.07 9.58
C ALA A 65 3.43 20.19 9.75
N ILE A 66 4.19 19.86 8.71
CA ILE A 66 5.66 19.99 8.71
C ILE A 66 6.08 21.45 8.84
N ALA A 67 5.43 22.38 8.12
CA ALA A 67 5.73 23.80 8.24
C ALA A 67 5.44 24.32 9.67
N ARG A 68 4.33 23.88 10.26
CA ARG A 68 3.97 24.21 11.64
C ARG A 68 4.99 23.67 12.64
N GLU A 69 5.46 22.43 12.47
CA GLU A 69 6.48 21.85 13.33
C GLU A 69 7.84 22.56 13.19
N ARG A 70 8.27 22.88 11.97
CA ARG A 70 9.50 23.66 11.74
C ARG A 70 9.43 25.05 12.38
N SER A 71 8.28 25.72 12.32
CA SER A 71 8.12 27.02 12.98
C SER A 71 8.15 26.89 14.52
N ARG A 72 7.58 25.83 15.08
CA ARG A 72 7.69 25.52 16.51
C ARG A 72 9.14 25.26 16.93
N ALA A 73 9.88 24.46 16.17
CA ALA A 73 11.29 24.18 16.43
C ALA A 73 12.14 25.46 16.39
N GLN A 74 11.96 26.31 15.36
CA GLN A 74 12.67 27.59 15.28
C GLN A 74 12.33 28.55 16.42
N ASN A 75 11.07 28.58 16.86
CA ASN A 75 10.66 29.37 18.01
C ASN A 75 11.19 28.81 19.33
N ALA A 76 11.33 27.48 19.45
CA ALA A 76 11.97 26.83 20.59
C ALA A 76 13.48 27.15 20.65
N ASP A 77 14.17 27.17 19.51
CA ASP A 77 15.58 27.59 19.43
C ASP A 77 15.77 29.10 19.71
N ARG A 78 14.74 29.92 19.46
CA ARG A 78 14.75 31.37 19.72
C ARG A 78 14.26 31.75 21.12
N ALA A 79 13.69 30.83 21.89
CA ALA A 79 13.42 31.04 23.30
C ALA A 79 14.76 31.01 24.05
N PRO A 80 15.14 32.06 24.80
CA PRO A 80 16.29 31.96 25.67
C PRO A 80 16.07 30.79 26.64
N PRO A 81 17.09 29.99 26.99
CA PRO A 81 16.95 28.92 27.96
C PRO A 81 16.51 29.56 29.28
N ASN A 82 15.21 29.47 29.59
CA ASN A 82 14.69 29.87 30.89
C ASN A 82 15.12 28.80 31.88
N PHE A 83 16.33 28.97 32.42
CA PHE A 83 16.95 28.11 33.41
C PHE A 83 16.27 28.30 34.77
N LYS A 84 14.99 27.93 34.91
CA LYS A 84 14.32 27.95 36.24
C LYS A 84 13.43 26.76 36.58
N ASP A 85 13.10 25.86 35.68
CA ASP A 85 12.30 24.68 36.05
C ASP A 85 13.08 23.39 35.81
N ALA A 86 13.92 23.04 36.79
CA ALA A 86 14.52 21.73 36.91
C ALA A 86 13.53 20.78 37.61
N PRO A 87 13.01 19.72 36.95
CA PRO A 87 12.55 18.55 37.69
C PRO A 87 13.80 17.79 38.13
N THR A 88 14.01 17.76 39.45
CA THR A 88 15.01 16.90 40.08
C THR A 88 14.61 15.44 39.78
N GLY A 89 15.45 14.70 39.05
CA GLY A 89 15.12 13.33 38.65
C GLY A 89 16.20 12.62 37.83
N HIS A 90 17.35 12.37 38.46
CA HIS A 90 18.31 11.26 38.24
C HIS A 90 18.87 10.94 36.83
N GLY A 91 20.19 11.20 36.67
CA GLY A 91 21.16 10.44 35.85
C GLY A 91 21.01 10.60 34.32
N THR A 92 22.03 10.73 33.48
CA THR A 92 23.46 10.45 33.57
C THR A 92 24.16 11.27 32.48
N ALA A 93 25.38 11.72 32.76
CA ALA A 93 26.28 12.33 31.78
C ALA A 93 26.63 11.34 30.64
N TYR A 94 26.67 11.84 29.41
CA TYR A 94 27.79 11.81 28.45
C TYR A 94 27.27 11.98 27.02
N GLN A 95 27.64 13.10 26.42
CA GLN A 95 27.34 13.53 25.06
C GLN A 95 28.62 13.41 24.22
N ILE A 96 28.70 12.45 23.30
CA ILE A 96 29.64 12.38 22.15
C ILE A 96 28.95 11.43 21.14
N GLY A 97 28.78 11.66 19.84
CA GLY A 97 29.19 12.67 18.89
C GLY A 97 28.57 12.30 17.52
N GLN A 98 28.62 13.26 16.61
CA GLN A 98 28.16 13.27 15.20
C GLN A 98 28.17 11.91 14.45
N ALA A 99 27.06 11.56 13.79
CA ALA A 99 27.07 10.73 12.58
C ALA A 99 25.87 11.05 11.65
N SER A 100 26.23 11.22 10.38
CA SER A 100 25.46 11.56 9.17
C SER A 100 24.12 10.81 8.93
N PRO A 101 23.12 11.41 8.26
CA PRO A 101 21.82 10.79 7.99
C PRO A 101 21.86 10.01 6.66
N TYR A 102 22.42 8.81 6.65
CA TYR A 102 22.19 7.87 5.54
C TYR A 102 22.39 6.43 6.01
N VAL A 103 21.39 5.88 6.70
CA VAL A 103 21.21 4.42 6.75
C VAL A 103 19.72 4.13 6.57
N SER A 104 19.46 3.51 5.42
CA SER A 104 18.22 2.89 4.98
C SER A 104 17.61 1.99 6.06
N TYR A 105 16.38 2.27 6.49
CA TYR A 105 15.53 1.32 7.19
C TYR A 105 14.49 0.78 6.22
N GLY A 106 14.90 -0.19 5.41
CA GLY A 106 13.99 -1.24 5.01
C GLY A 106 13.97 -2.29 6.11
N GLN A 107 12.84 -2.42 6.83
CA GLN A 107 12.23 -3.69 7.28
C GLN A 107 11.26 -3.45 8.44
N SER A 108 9.98 -3.43 8.07
CA SER A 108 8.86 -4.07 8.77
C SER A 108 8.92 -4.09 10.29
N VAL A 109 8.44 -3.03 10.94
CA VAL A 109 7.98 -3.13 12.32
C VAL A 109 6.58 -3.75 12.31
N GLY A 110 6.57 -5.07 12.40
CA GLY A 110 5.47 -5.78 13.00
C GLY A 110 5.27 -5.24 14.42
N GLU A 111 4.16 -4.56 14.57
CA GLU A 111 3.64 -3.93 15.79
C GLU A 111 3.37 -5.01 16.85
N LYS A 112 4.40 -5.48 17.58
CA LYS A 112 4.23 -6.31 18.79
C LYS A 112 5.27 -5.99 19.87
N GLN A 113 4.82 -5.19 20.83
CA GLN A 113 5.08 -5.33 22.27
C GLN A 113 6.54 -5.14 22.75
N GLY A 114 6.83 -3.92 23.21
CA GLY A 114 8.10 -3.50 23.84
C GLY A 114 8.34 -4.05 25.26
N ALA A 115 8.10 -5.34 25.51
CA ALA A 115 8.41 -5.99 26.78
C ALA A 115 9.43 -7.14 26.66
N ASN A 116 9.83 -7.53 25.44
CA ASN A 116 10.68 -8.71 25.20
C ASN A 116 11.95 -8.38 24.40
N ILE A 117 12.68 -7.33 24.79
CA ILE A 117 13.98 -6.99 24.18
C ILE A 117 15.11 -7.02 25.22
N ARG A 118 16.28 -7.54 24.82
CA ARG A 118 17.54 -7.55 25.59
C ARG A 118 18.68 -6.98 24.76
N TYR A 119 19.69 -6.44 25.43
CA TYR A 119 20.91 -5.98 24.77
C TYR A 119 21.99 -7.04 24.82
N CYS A 120 22.64 -7.31 23.68
CA CYS A 120 23.74 -8.27 23.64
C CYS A 120 24.94 -7.74 24.45
N PRO A 121 25.52 -8.55 25.37
CA PRO A 121 26.65 -8.11 26.19
C PRO A 121 27.95 -7.90 25.41
N ASN A 122 28.06 -8.44 24.19
CA ASN A 122 29.27 -8.32 23.37
C ASN A 122 29.23 -7.13 22.39
N CYS A 123 28.08 -6.85 21.77
CA CYS A 123 27.99 -5.85 20.70
C CYS A 123 26.89 -4.79 20.90
N ALA A 124 26.20 -4.82 22.05
CA ALA A 124 25.10 -3.91 22.42
C ALA A 124 23.92 -3.87 21.42
N TYR A 125 23.81 -4.84 20.52
CA TYR A 125 22.68 -4.93 19.60
C TYR A 125 21.40 -5.38 20.32
N VAL A 126 20.26 -4.84 19.89
CA VAL A 126 18.94 -5.18 20.41
C VAL A 126 18.54 -6.55 19.88
N CYS A 127 18.41 -7.53 20.77
CA CYS A 127 17.97 -8.90 20.46
C CYS A 127 16.62 -9.16 21.13
N ALA A 128 15.81 -10.06 20.58
CA ALA A 128 14.58 -10.48 21.25
C ALA A 128 14.93 -11.33 22.49
N LEU A 129 14.05 -11.36 23.50
CA LEU A 129 14.23 -12.24 24.66
C LEU A 129 14.25 -13.73 24.26
N GLU A 130 13.59 -14.10 23.17
CA GLU A 130 13.54 -15.49 22.69
C GLU A 130 14.82 -15.92 21.93
N ASP A 131 15.64 -14.95 21.51
CA ASP A 131 16.84 -15.22 20.72
C ASP A 131 17.94 -15.86 21.59
N LYS A 132 18.34 -17.08 21.25
CA LYS A 132 19.45 -17.78 21.91
C LYS A 132 20.83 -17.24 21.51
N PHE A 133 20.91 -16.51 20.40
CA PHE A 133 22.13 -15.94 19.85
C PHE A 133 21.87 -14.53 19.32
N CYS A 134 22.85 -13.64 19.43
CA CYS A 134 22.75 -12.32 18.84
C CYS A 134 22.78 -12.40 17.31
N SER A 135 21.78 -11.82 16.65
CA SER A 135 21.69 -11.74 15.19
C SER A 135 22.82 -10.93 14.54
N ARG A 136 23.53 -10.08 15.31
CA ARG A 136 24.63 -9.25 14.81
C ARG A 136 26.01 -9.87 14.98
N CYS A 137 26.30 -10.48 16.13
CA CYS A 137 27.65 -10.98 16.45
C CYS A 137 27.73 -12.47 16.77
N GLY A 138 26.60 -13.19 16.76
CA GLY A 138 26.54 -14.63 17.02
C GLY A 138 26.77 -15.04 18.47
N GLN A 139 26.99 -14.09 19.39
CA GLN A 139 27.22 -14.41 20.80
C GLN A 139 25.97 -15.04 21.43
N LYS A 140 26.16 -16.12 22.20
CA LYS A 140 25.10 -16.79 22.96
C LYS A 140 24.47 -15.82 23.96
N GLN A 141 23.14 -15.69 23.91
CA GLN A 141 22.36 -14.98 24.91
C GLN A 141 22.01 -15.95 26.04
N LEU A 142 22.15 -15.50 27.29
CA LEU A 142 21.74 -16.26 28.47
C LEU A 142 20.22 -16.16 28.57
N ALA A 143 19.50 -17.16 28.06
CA ALA A 143 18.07 -17.29 28.34
C ALA A 143 17.93 -17.66 29.83
N ASP A 144 17.22 -16.83 30.59
CA ASP A 144 16.73 -17.20 31.92
C ASP A 144 15.58 -18.22 31.81
#